data_AF-A0A839S9A5-F1
#
_entry.id   AF-A0A839S9A5-F1
#
_cell.length_a   1.000
_cell.length_b   1.000
_cell.length_c   1.000
_cell.angle_alpha   90.00
_cell.angle_beta   90.00
_cell.angle_gamma   90.00
#
_symmetry.space_group_name_H-M   'P 1'
#
loop_
_entity.id
_entity.type
_entity.pdbx_description
1 polymer ?
#
loop_
_entity_poly.entity_id
_entity_poly.type
_entity_poly.pdbx_seq_one_letter_code
_entity_poly.pdbx_strand_id
1 'polypeptide(L)'
;MGWRDRDERFELHLTRRDGQRINRQPRAVTEVFELDNDKQREEVVGKHFVHMAAAAEGRTVRDHQRISEFSSWLPKYQLEIWHERFPHEPVMVSTSTRGWRD
;
A
#
# COMPACT_ATOMS: atom_id res chain seq x y z
N MET A 1 15.75 16.39 -8.67
CA MET A 1 16.21 14.98 -8.72
C MET A 1 15.07 14.19 -9.30
N GLY A 2 15.21 13.71 -10.53
CA GLY A 2 14.16 12.94 -11.22
C GLY A 2 14.50 11.46 -11.16
N TRP A 3 13.56 10.64 -10.71
CA TRP A 3 13.67 9.18 -10.66
C TRP A 3 13.45 8.63 -12.07
N ARG A 4 14.37 8.93 -12.99
CA ARG A 4 14.24 8.56 -14.41
C ARG A 4 14.38 7.04 -14.60
N ASP A 5 13.27 6.41 -14.99
CA ASP A 5 13.17 5.23 -15.86
C ASP A 5 13.93 3.97 -15.39
N ARG A 6 13.85 3.60 -14.11
CA ARG A 6 14.33 2.29 -13.64
C ARG A 6 13.36 1.63 -12.68
N ASP A 7 13.16 0.34 -12.90
CA ASP A 7 12.64 -0.58 -11.92
C ASP A 7 13.49 -0.51 -10.65
N GLU A 8 12.91 0.04 -9.59
CA GLU A 8 13.56 0.16 -8.28
C GLU A 8 12.84 -0.73 -7.26
N ARG A 9 13.61 -1.20 -6.28
CA ARG A 9 13.10 -2.07 -5.23
C ARG A 9 12.55 -1.21 -4.10
N PHE A 10 11.25 -1.34 -3.86
CA PHE A 10 10.55 -0.63 -2.80
C PHE A 10 9.97 -1.59 -1.78
N GLU A 11 9.91 -1.15 -0.53
CA GLU A 11 9.20 -1.83 0.54
C GLU A 11 7.86 -1.15 0.81
N LEU A 12 6.83 -1.96 0.92
CA LEU A 12 5.47 -1.54 1.23
C LEU A 12 5.21 -1.81 2.70
N HIS A 13 4.91 -0.74 3.44
CA HIS A 13 4.65 -0.75 4.86
C HIS A 13 3.23 -0.26 5.12
N LEU A 14 2.49 -0.96 5.98
CA LEU A 14 1.16 -0.52 6.37
C LEU A 14 1.24 0.23 7.69
N THR A 15 0.65 1.41 7.75
CA THR A 15 0.49 2.19 8.99
C THR A 15 -0.96 2.60 9.21
N ARG A 16 -1.31 2.94 10.45
CA ARG A 16 -2.64 3.41 10.82
C ARG A 16 -2.67 4.92 10.97
N ARG A 17 -3.70 5.51 10.39
CA ARG A 17 -3.97 6.96 10.38
C ARG A 17 -4.65 7.45 11.66
N ASP A 18 -5.29 6.54 12.41
CA ASP A 18 -5.95 6.87 13.67
C ASP A 18 -4.99 6.85 14.88
N GLY A 19 -3.68 6.71 14.64
CA GLY A 19 -2.65 6.69 15.68
C GLY A 19 -2.63 5.41 16.53
N GLN A 20 -3.53 4.45 16.26
CA GLN A 20 -3.51 3.16 16.95
C GLN A 20 -2.42 2.26 16.39
N ARG A 21 -1.90 1.36 17.23
CA ARG A 21 -0.98 0.32 16.77
C ARG A 21 -1.72 -0.71 15.94
N ILE A 22 -1.04 -1.25 14.94
CA ILE A 22 -1.54 -2.41 14.21
C ILE A 22 -1.27 -3.65 15.06
N ASN A 23 -2.34 -4.26 15.57
CA ASN A 23 -2.23 -5.42 16.44
C ASN A 23 -1.65 -6.65 15.72
N ARG A 24 -1.89 -6.78 14.41
CA ARG A 24 -1.34 -7.83 13.55
C ARG A 24 -0.55 -7.21 12.43
N GLN A 25 0.68 -6.75 12.72
CA GLN A 25 1.50 -6.08 11.73
C GLN A 25 1.72 -7.02 10.53
N PRO A 26 1.22 -6.68 9.32
CA PRO A 26 1.56 -7.45 8.14
C PRO A 26 3.06 -7.31 7.89
N ARG A 27 3.70 -8.39 7.41
CA ARG A 27 5.10 -8.29 6.98
C ARG A 27 5.21 -7.26 5.87
N ALA A 28 6.28 -6.48 5.89
CA ALA A 28 6.60 -5.59 4.78
C ALA A 28 6.70 -6.42 3.49
N VAL A 29 6.11 -5.90 2.42
CA VAL A 29 6.13 -6.54 1.11
C VAL A 29 7.15 -5.80 0.25
N THR A 30 8.10 -6.52 -0.33
CA THR A 30 8.98 -5.92 -1.34
C THR A 30 8.34 -6.06 -2.71
N GLU A 31 8.26 -4.95 -3.45
CA GLU A 31 7.89 -4.94 -4.87
C GLU A 31 8.92 -4.17 -5.69
N VAL A 32 8.94 -4.44 -7.00
CA VAL A 32 9.80 -3.76 -7.97
C VAL A 32 8.90 -3.08 -8.99
N PHE A 33 8.96 -1.76 -9.06
CA PHE A 33 8.16 -0.95 -10.00
C PHE A 33 8.78 0.43 -10.19
N GLU A 34 8.30 1.18 -11.17
CA GLU A 34 8.69 2.57 -11.40
C GLU A 34 7.77 3.52 -10.62
N LEU A 35 8.32 4.32 -9.70
CA LEU A 35 7.52 5.23 -8.87
C LEU A 35 6.88 6.38 -9.68
N ASP A 36 7.58 6.84 -10.73
CA ASP A 36 7.12 7.89 -11.65
C ASP A 36 6.10 7.35 -12.68
N ASN A 37 5.90 6.03 -12.76
CA ASN A 37 4.89 5.41 -13.61
C ASN A 37 3.57 5.26 -12.86
N ASP A 38 2.69 6.25 -13.01
CA ASP A 38 1.39 6.29 -12.33
C ASP A 38 0.60 4.98 -12.45
N LYS A 39 0.61 4.34 -13.63
CA LYS A 39 -0.13 3.10 -13.88
C LYS A 39 0.43 1.93 -13.07
N GLN A 40 1.74 1.67 -13.16
CA GLN A 40 2.36 0.58 -12.41
C GLN A 40 2.23 0.81 -10.90
N ARG A 41 2.44 2.05 -10.46
CA ARG A 41 2.31 2.44 -9.07
C ARG A 41 0.90 2.21 -8.54
N GLU A 42 -0.13 2.64 -9.27
CA GLU A 42 -1.53 2.39 -8.90
C GLU A 42 -1.86 0.89 -8.86
N GLU A 43 -1.32 0.12 -9.80
CA GLU A 43 -1.48 -1.34 -9.84
C GLU A 43 -0.86 -2.02 -8.61
N VAL A 44 0.38 -1.67 -8.25
CA VAL A 44 1.08 -2.21 -7.06
C VAL A 44 0.39 -1.80 -5.77
N VAL A 45 0.07 -0.51 -5.61
CA VAL A 45 -0.64 0.01 -4.44
C VAL A 45 -2.00 -0.68 -4.31
N GLY A 46 -2.73 -0.78 -5.41
CA GLY A 46 -4.01 -1.47 -5.48
C GLY A 46 -3.93 -2.93 -5.05
N LYS A 47 -2.99 -3.67 -5.64
CA LYS A 47 -2.74 -5.10 -5.38
C LYS A 47 -2.45 -5.38 -3.91
N HIS A 48 -1.69 -4.52 -3.22
CA HIS A 48 -1.23 -4.82 -1.86
C HIS A 48 -2.01 -4.15 -0.75
N PHE A 49 -2.51 -2.94 -0.97
CA PHE A 49 -3.03 -2.12 0.14
C PHE A 49 -4.20 -2.81 0.85
N VAL A 50 -5.19 -3.32 0.10
CA VAL A 50 -6.37 -3.99 0.68
C VAL A 50 -5.97 -5.29 1.38
N HIS A 51 -5.08 -6.09 0.79
CA HIS A 51 -4.64 -7.36 1.37
C HIS A 51 -3.85 -7.14 2.67
N MET A 52 -2.96 -6.16 2.71
CA MET A 52 -2.20 -5.81 3.92
C MET A 52 -3.13 -5.27 5.02
N ALA A 53 -4.05 -4.37 4.66
CA ALA A 53 -5.01 -3.81 5.62
C ALA A 53 -6.00 -4.86 6.14
N ALA A 54 -6.43 -5.80 5.31
CA ALA A 54 -7.24 -6.93 5.74
C ALA A 54 -6.46 -7.85 6.69
N ALA A 55 -5.20 -8.16 6.39
CA ALA A 55 -4.34 -8.95 7.28
C ALA A 55 -4.16 -8.29 8.65
N ALA A 56 -4.00 -6.96 8.68
CA ALA A 56 -3.97 -6.16 9.90
C ALA A 56 -5.26 -6.26 10.74
N GLU A 57 -6.41 -6.34 10.08
CA GLU A 57 -7.72 -6.58 10.70
C GLU A 57 -8.00 -8.07 10.97
N GLY A 58 -7.11 -8.98 10.59
CA GLY A 58 -7.32 -10.42 10.73
C GLY A 58 -8.39 -10.98 9.80
N ARG A 59 -8.61 -10.33 8.65
CA ARG A 59 -9.60 -10.68 7.63
C ARG A 59 -8.90 -11.22 6.37
N THR A 60 -9.65 -11.98 5.58
CA THR A 60 -9.24 -12.44 4.25
C THR A 60 -10.03 -11.67 3.19
N VAL A 61 -9.35 -11.25 2.13
CA VAL A 61 -9.95 -10.60 0.96
C VAL A 61 -10.07 -11.63 -0.15
N ARG A 62 -11.22 -11.66 -0.82
CA ARG A 62 -11.45 -12.49 -2.00
C ARG A 62 -11.48 -11.61 -3.25
N ASP A 63 -11.03 -12.15 -4.38
CA ASP A 63 -10.82 -11.41 -5.63
C ASP A 63 -12.09 -10.72 -6.19
N HIS A 64 -13.27 -11.23 -5.84
CA HIS A 64 -14.57 -10.69 -6.29
C HIS A 64 -15.21 -9.65 -5.34
N GLN A 65 -14.58 -9.33 -4.20
CA GLN A 65 -15.15 -8.40 -3.24
C GLN A 65 -14.93 -6.95 -3.67
N ARG A 66 -15.98 -6.14 -3.51
CA ARG A 66 -15.93 -4.71 -3.81
C ARG A 66 -15.26 -3.95 -2.69
N ILE A 67 -14.54 -2.87 -3.03
CA ILE A 67 -13.87 -2.01 -2.03
C ILE A 67 -14.85 -1.40 -1.04
N SER A 68 -16.08 -1.12 -1.48
CA SER A 68 -17.15 -0.60 -0.61
C SER A 68 -17.45 -1.51 0.58
N GLU A 69 -17.20 -2.82 0.45
CA GLU A 69 -17.32 -3.81 1.54
C GLU A 69 -16.26 -3.61 2.65
N PHE A 70 -15.17 -2.88 2.37
CA PHE A 70 -14.06 -2.65 3.29
C PHE A 70 -14.08 -1.25 3.93
N SER A 71 -15.11 -0.45 3.64
CA SER A 71 -15.26 0.95 4.08
C SER A 71 -15.22 1.16 5.61
N SER A 72 -15.53 0.14 6.41
CA SER A 72 -15.53 0.21 7.88
C SER A 72 -14.13 0.22 8.52
N TRP A 73 -13.11 -0.26 7.81
CA TRP A 73 -11.76 -0.40 8.35
C TRP A 73 -10.67 0.14 7.42
N LEU A 74 -10.82 0.02 6.09
CA LEU A 74 -9.81 0.44 5.12
C LEU A 74 -9.39 1.93 5.28
N PRO A 75 -10.30 2.89 5.56
CA PRO A 75 -9.92 4.30 5.75
C PRO A 75 -9.00 4.59 6.95
N LYS A 76 -8.87 3.65 7.89
CA LYS A 76 -7.98 3.76 9.05
C LYS A 76 -6.52 3.51 8.70
N TYR A 77 -6.23 3.01 7.51
CA TYR A 77 -4.91 2.61 7.09
C TYR A 77 -4.35 3.52 5.99
N GLN A 78 -3.04 3.52 5.85
CA GLN A 78 -2.31 4.05 4.70
C GLN A 78 -1.19 3.08 4.33
N LEU A 79 -0.84 3.05 3.06
CA LEU A 79 0.31 2.32 2.54
C LEU A 79 1.47 3.29 2.36
N GLU A 80 2.59 3.00 3.00
CA GLU A 80 3.83 3.75 2.88
C GLU A 80 4.80 2.98 1.99
N ILE A 81 5.40 3.67 1.03
CA ILE A 81 6.37 3.12 0.10
C ILE A 81 7.73 3.65 0.54
N TRP A 82 8.64 2.73 0.84
CA TRP A 82 9.97 3.01 1.35
C TRP A 82 11.01 2.56 0.33
N HIS A 83 12.05 3.37 0.16
CA HIS A 83 13.19 3.02 -0.68
C HIS A 83 14.38 2.63 0.20
N GLU A 84 15.01 1.49 -0.06
CA GLU A 84 16.09 0.94 0.79
C GLU A 84 17.26 1.92 0.98
N ARG A 85 17.61 2.68 -0.07
CA ARG A 85 18.66 3.71 -0.02
C ARG A 85 18.29 4.98 0.77
N PHE A 86 17.02 5.20 1.06
CA PHE A 86 16.52 6.40 1.75
C PHE A 86 15.58 6.02 2.90
N PRO A 87 16.09 5.38 3.97
CA PRO A 87 15.26 4.78 5.02
C PRO A 87 14.77 5.79 6.07
N HIS A 88 14.91 7.09 5.83
CA HIS A 88 14.58 8.12 6.83
C HIS A 88 13.10 8.55 6.78
N GLU A 89 12.49 8.49 5.61
CA GLU A 89 11.08 8.83 5.39
C GLU A 89 10.52 8.04 4.21
N PRO A 90 9.21 7.77 4.18
CA PRO A 90 8.60 7.12 3.04
C PRO A 90 8.72 8.02 1.81
N VAL A 91 9.13 7.45 0.68
CA VAL A 91 9.21 8.17 -0.60
C VAL A 91 7.81 8.49 -1.15
N MET A 92 6.80 7.77 -0.69
CA MET A 92 5.39 8.03 -1.01
C MET A 92 4.47 7.43 0.06
N VAL A 93 3.31 8.05 0.23
CA VAL A 93 2.20 7.51 1.01
C VAL A 93 0.95 7.45 0.14
N SER A 94 0.22 6.32 0.18
CA SER A 94 -1.09 6.19 -0.42
C SER A 94 -2.16 5.89 0.63
N THR A 95 -3.20 6.72 0.63
CA THR A 95 -4.44 6.47 1.39
C THR A 95 -5.59 6.01 0.50
N SER A 96 -5.33 5.83 -0.81
CA SER A 96 -6.37 5.57 -1.80
C SER A 96 -6.01 4.35 -2.65
N THR A 97 -7.01 3.54 -2.96
CA THR A 97 -6.94 2.46 -3.95
C THR A 97 -7.36 2.95 -5.34
N ARG A 98 -7.14 4.24 -5.69
CA ARG A 98 -7.51 4.77 -7.01
C ARG A 98 -6.97 3.82 -8.10
N GLY A 99 -7.83 3.47 -9.05
CA GLY A 99 -7.57 2.49 -10.12
C GLY A 99 -8.49 1.26 -10.10
N TRP A 100 -9.15 0.97 -8.98
CA TRP A 100 -10.12 -0.12 -8.89
C TRP A 100 -11.50 0.40 -9.28
N ARG A 101 -11.99 -0.01 -10.46
CA ARG A 101 -13.39 0.22 -10.85
C ARG A 101 -14.30 -0.75 -10.09
N ASP A 102 -15.41 -0.23 -9.58
CA ASP A 102 -16.56 -0.99 -9.03
C ASP A 102 -17.28 -1.81 -10.13
#